data_AF-A0A2V2DJE1-F1
#
_entry.id   AF-A0A2V2DJE1-F1
#
_cell.length_a   1.000
_cell.length_b   1.000
_cell.length_c   1.000
_cell.angle_alpha   90.00
_cell.angle_beta   90.00
_cell.angle_gamma   90.00
#
_symmetry.space_group_name_H-M   'P 1'
#
loop_
_entity.id
_entity.type
_entity.pdbx_description
1 polymer ?
#
loop_
_entity_poly.entity_id
_entity_poly.type
_entity_poly.pdbx_seq_one_letter_code
_entity_poly.pdbx_strand_id
1 'polypeptide(L)'
;MKVRVLFDAILEEFEDCVIFLISDKKVALGRGSFKRGKRNSIIVDLELAKKNRLRWKLLFHIPPYIEPEYNQACIDELRFGPEEGD
;
A
#
# COMPACT_ATOMS: atom_id res chain seq x y z
N MET A 1 -5.94 -4.81 9.88
CA MET A 1 -5.71 -3.75 8.87
C MET A 1 -5.12 -4.37 7.62
N LYS A 2 -5.63 -4.04 6.43
CA LYS A 2 -5.17 -4.63 5.16
C LYS A 2 -4.27 -3.67 4.39
N VAL A 3 -3.27 -4.22 3.72
CA VAL A 3 -2.28 -3.48 2.95
C VAL A 3 -2.14 -4.08 1.55
N ARG A 4 -1.72 -3.24 0.61
CA ARG A 4 -1.39 -3.67 -0.76
C ARG A 4 0.09 -3.98 -0.86
N VAL A 5 0.42 -5.16 -1.34
CA VAL A 5 1.78 -5.59 -1.68
C VAL A 5 1.87 -5.77 -3.19
N LEU A 6 2.92 -5.25 -3.80
CA LEU A 6 3.23 -5.51 -5.21
C LEU A 6 4.09 -6.77 -5.28
N PHE A 7 3.82 -7.62 -6.26
CA PHE A 7 4.63 -8.80 -6.57
C PHE A 7 5.20 -8.66 -7.98
N ASP A 8 6.35 -9.26 -8.20
CA ASP A 8 7.07 -9.23 -9.48
C ASP A 8 6.52 -10.32 -10.41
N ALA A 9 6.38 -11.54 -9.88
CA ALA A 9 5.86 -12.69 -10.61
C ALA A 9 5.12 -13.68 -9.67
N ILE A 10 4.27 -14.51 -10.27
CA ILE A 10 3.75 -15.72 -9.64
C ILE A 10 4.66 -16.85 -10.10
N LEU A 11 5.29 -17.55 -9.17
CA LEU A 11 6.22 -18.63 -9.48
C LEU A 11 5.46 -19.95 -9.66
N GLU A 12 4.60 -20.28 -8.71
CA GLU A 12 3.84 -21.53 -8.70
C GLU A 12 2.46 -21.30 -8.08
N GLU A 13 1.45 -21.99 -8.62
CA GLU A 13 0.10 -22.04 -8.07
C GLU A 13 -0.26 -23.47 -7.72
N PHE A 14 -0.52 -23.71 -6.44
CA PHE A 14 -1.04 -24.97 -5.93
C PHE A 14 -2.52 -24.82 -5.58
N GLU A 15 -3.15 -25.93 -5.18
CA GLU A 15 -4.56 -25.96 -4.79
C GLU A 15 -4.80 -25.08 -3.56
N ASP A 16 -3.98 -25.23 -2.51
CA ASP A 16 -4.16 -24.52 -1.24
C ASP A 16 -3.37 -23.20 -1.12
N CYS A 17 -2.29 -23.06 -1.90
CA CYS A 17 -1.36 -21.94 -1.77
C CYS A 17 -0.84 -21.43 -3.11
N VAL A 18 -0.31 -20.21 -3.10
CA VAL A 18 0.32 -19.57 -4.25
C VAL A 18 1.66 -19.01 -3.82
N ILE A 19 2.70 -19.25 -4.62
CA ILE A 19 4.05 -18.76 -4.39
C ILE A 19 4.29 -17.51 -5.23
N PHE A 20 4.51 -16.40 -4.56
CA PHE A 20 4.81 -15.10 -5.17
C PHE A 20 6.29 -14.78 -5.07
N LEU A 21 6.83 -14.12 -6.09
CA LEU A 21 8.09 -13.40 -6.03
C LEU A 21 7.79 -11.94 -5.66
N ILE A 22 8.29 -11.48 -4.52
CA ILE A 22 8.05 -10.13 -3.99
C ILE A 22 9.39 -9.52 -3.59
N SER A 23 9.89 -8.56 -4.37
CA SER A 23 11.17 -7.88 -4.10
C SER A 23 12.29 -8.89 -3.81
N ASP A 24 12.51 -9.81 -4.75
CA ASP A 24 13.49 -10.92 -4.69
C ASP A 24 13.24 -11.99 -3.62
N LYS A 25 12.10 -11.94 -2.91
CA LYS A 25 11.72 -12.97 -1.93
C LYS A 25 10.64 -13.87 -2.48
N LYS A 26 10.79 -15.18 -2.25
CA LYS A 26 9.72 -16.16 -2.47
C LYS A 26 8.83 -16.22 -1.25
N VAL A 27 7.53 -16.01 -1.44
CA VAL A 27 6.54 -15.99 -0.35
C VAL A 27 5.38 -16.90 -0.73
N ALA A 28 5.22 -17.98 0.03
CA ALA A 28 4.06 -18.86 -0.09
C ALA A 28 2.91 -18.29 0.74
N LEU A 29 1.77 -18.03 0.10
CA LEU A 29 0.56 -17.53 0.74
C LEU A 29 -0.58 -18.51 0.50
N GLY A 30 -1.29 -18.89 1.56
CA GLY A 30 -2.53 -19.64 1.43
C GLY A 30 -3.59 -18.81 0.69
N ARG A 31 -4.45 -19.45 -0.12
CA ARG A 31 -5.48 -18.74 -0.91
C ARG A 31 -6.43 -17.89 -0.06
N GLY A 32 -6.65 -18.25 1.21
CA GLY A 32 -7.44 -17.46 2.16
C GLY A 32 -6.71 -16.24 2.76
N SER A 33 -5.39 -16.19 2.66
CA SER A 33 -4.54 -15.17 3.30
C SER A 33 -4.33 -13.92 2.45
N PHE A 34 -4.78 -13.93 1.19
CA PHE A 34 -4.65 -12.80 0.29
C PHE A 34 -5.87 -12.63 -0.62
N LYS A 35 -6.07 -11.43 -1.15
CA LYS A 35 -6.97 -11.17 -2.29
C LYS A 35 -6.16 -10.60 -3.45
N ARG A 36 -6.44 -11.02 -4.68
CA ARG A 36 -5.81 -10.40 -5.87
C ARG A 36 -6.31 -8.97 -6.04
N GLY A 37 -5.37 -8.04 -6.20
CA GLY A 37 -5.63 -6.65 -6.55
C GLY A 37 -5.43 -6.38 -8.04
N LYS A 38 -5.53 -5.11 -8.45
CA LYS A 38 -5.19 -4.67 -9.81
C LYS A 38 -3.67 -4.53 -9.97
N ARG A 39 -3.14 -4.75 -11.19
CA ARG A 39 -1.72 -4.53 -11.57
C ARG A 39 -0.72 -5.19 -10.61
N ASN A 40 -0.48 -6.50 -10.79
CA ASN A 40 0.49 -7.32 -10.03
C ASN A 40 0.53 -7.00 -8.53
N SER A 41 -0.66 -6.92 -7.92
CA SER A 41 -0.78 -6.63 -6.50
C SER A 41 -1.65 -7.65 -5.80
N ILE A 42 -1.34 -7.86 -4.53
CA ILE A 42 -2.14 -8.64 -3.60
C ILE A 42 -2.47 -7.78 -2.38
N ILE A 43 -3.63 -8.06 -1.79
CA ILE A 43 -4.09 -7.46 -0.56
C ILE A 43 -3.93 -8.50 0.53
N VAL A 44 -3.13 -8.18 1.54
CA VAL A 44 -2.83 -9.06 2.68
C VAL A 44 -3.02 -8.30 3.98
N ASP A 45 -3.11 -9.02 5.10
CA ASP A 45 -3.10 -8.40 6.41
C ASP A 45 -1.73 -7.80 6.74
N LEU A 46 -1.74 -6.65 7.43
CA LEU A 46 -0.54 -5.92 7.81
C LEU A 46 0.43 -6.80 8.59
N GLU A 47 -0.06 -7.61 9.53
CA GLU A 47 0.78 -8.49 10.35
C GLU A 47 1.54 -9.50 9.50
N LEU A 48 0.88 -10.06 8.50
CA LEU A 48 1.47 -10.99 7.56
C LEU A 48 2.52 -10.29 6.68
N ALA A 49 2.26 -9.06 6.24
CA ALA A 49 3.23 -8.27 5.50
C ALA A 49 4.46 -7.88 6.36
N LYS A 50 4.24 -7.53 7.64
CA LYS A 50 5.32 -7.24 8.60
C LYS A 50 6.15 -8.48 8.92
N LYS A 51 5.51 -9.62 9.19
CA LYS A 51 6.17 -10.90 9.48
C LYS A 51 7.11 -11.31 8.36
N ASN A 52 6.69 -11.14 7.11
CA ASN A 52 7.49 -11.47 5.93
C ASN A 52 8.39 -10.31 5.45
N ARG A 53 8.41 -9.18 6.16
CA ARG A 53 9.16 -7.96 5.80
C ARG A 53 8.93 -7.56 4.33
N LEU A 54 7.67 -7.54 3.93
CA LEU A 54 7.25 -7.17 2.57
C LEU A 54 7.14 -5.65 2.47
N ARG A 55 7.41 -5.11 1.28
CA ARG A 55 7.08 -3.72 0.99
C ARG A 55 5.59 -3.61 0.71
N TRP A 56 4.91 -2.73 1.44
CA TRP A 56 3.47 -2.56 1.32
C TRP A 56 3.07 -1.09 1.36
N LYS A 57 1.89 -0.81 0.82
CA LYS A 57 1.19 0.48 0.91
C LYS A 57 -0.13 0.29 1.63
N LEU A 58 -0.46 1.23 2.52
CA LEU A 58 -1.77 1.26 3.16
C LEU A 58 -2.86 1.41 2.10
N LEU A 59 -3.90 0.58 2.21
CA LEU A 59 -5.14 0.79 1.48
C LEU A 59 -5.91 1.88 2.21
N PHE A 60 -5.50 3.14 2.04
CA PHE A 60 -6.33 4.26 2.47
C PHE A 60 -7.58 4.26 1.61
N HIS A 61 -8.72 3.92 2.20
CA HIS A 61 -10.01 4.05 1.52
C HIS A 61 -10.81 5.27 1.95
N ILE A 62 -10.46 5.94 3.04
CA ILE A 62 -11.19 7.12 3.53
C ILE A 62 -10.14 7.99 4.27
N PRO A 63 -9.93 9.27 3.91
CA PRO A 63 -9.20 10.16 4.81
C PRO A 63 -9.97 10.16 6.14
N PRO A 64 -9.31 10.06 7.31
CA PRO A 64 -10.04 10.23 8.57
C PRO A 64 -10.87 11.49 8.46
N TYR A 65 -12.15 11.42 8.85
CA TYR A 65 -12.96 12.62 8.97
C TYR A 65 -12.25 13.54 9.96
N ILE A 66 -11.60 14.57 9.44
CA ILE A 66 -11.02 15.64 10.24
C ILE A 66 -12.20 16.55 10.51
N GLU A 67 -12.67 16.57 11.75
CA GLU A 67 -13.67 17.53 12.19
C GLU A 67 -13.10 18.94 11.94
N PRO A 68 -13.81 19.83 11.23
CA PRO A 68 -13.28 21.16 10.97
C PRO A 68 -13.12 21.90 12.29
N GLU A 69 -11.87 22.06 12.73
CA GLU A 69 -11.55 23.04 13.77
C GLU A 69 -11.74 24.42 13.16
N TYR A 70 -12.87 25.06 13.50
CA TYR A 70 -13.07 26.47 13.21
C TYR A 70 -11.90 27.27 13.81
N ASN A 71 -11.16 27.98 12.95
CA ASN A 71 -9.96 28.79 13.21
C ASN A 71 -8.58 28.17 12.90
N GLN A 72 -8.47 26.99 12.29
CA GLN A 72 -7.20 26.63 11.64
C GLN A 72 -7.08 27.37 10.30
N ALA A 73 -6.12 28.29 10.21
CA ALA A 73 -5.69 28.84 8.93
C ALA A 73 -5.23 27.66 8.06
N CYS A 74 -5.99 27.35 7.00
CA CYS A 74 -5.49 26.49 5.95
C CYS A 74 -4.24 27.17 5.41
N ILE A 75 -3.08 26.52 5.57
CA ILE A 75 -1.89 26.88 4.81
C ILE A 75 -2.21 26.44 3.38
N ASP A 76 -2.91 27.31 2.66
CA ASP A 76 -2.95 27.25 1.21
C ASP A 76 -1.51 27.26 0.72
N GLU A 77 -1.24 26.37 -0.22
CA GLU A 77 0.04 26.14 -0.86
C GLU A 77 0.84 27.45 -1.01
N LEU A 78 1.89 27.62 -0.19
CA LEU A 78 2.93 28.62 -0.41
C LEU A 78 3.62 28.30 -1.74
N ARG A 79 3.02 28.75 -2.84
CA ARG A 79 3.69 28.87 -4.13
C ARG A 79 4.59 30.09 -4.05
N PHE A 80 5.82 29.88 -3.61
CA PHE A 80 6.90 30.82 -3.90
C PHE A 80 7.12 30.79 -5.42
N GLY A 81 6.46 31.69 -6.14
CA GLY A 81 6.97 32.14 -7.43
C GLY A 81 8.31 32.84 -7.21
N PRO A 82 9.25 32.82 -8.17
CA PRO A 82 10.47 33.59 -8.05
C PRO A 82 10.12 35.07 -7.92
N GLU A 83 10.79 35.78 -7.00
CA GLU A 83 10.82 37.24 -7.00
C GLU A 83 11.41 37.68 -8.36
N GLU A 84 10.57 38.16 -9.27
CA GLU A 84 11.02 38.97 -10.39
C GLU A 84 11.48 40.31 -9.80
N GLY A 85 12.78 40.57 -9.89
CA GLY A 85 13.35 41.88 -9.63
C GLY A 85 12.87 42.90 -10.65
N ASP A 86 12.55 44.10 -10.17
CA ASP A 86 13.19 45.37 -10.53
C ASP A 86 12.69 46.49 -9.59
#